data_AF-A0A7I8VE02-F1
#
_entry.id   AF-A0A7I8VE02-F1
#
_cell.length_a   1.000
_cell.length_b   1.000
_cell.length_c   1.000
_cell.angle_alpha   90.00
_cell.angle_beta   90.00
_cell.angle_gamma   90.00
#
_symmetry.space_group_name_H-M   'P 1'
#
loop_
_entity.id
_entity.type
_entity.pdbx_description
1 polymer ?
#
loop_
_entity_poly.entity_id
_entity_poly.type
_entity_poly.pdbx_seq_one_letter_code
_entity_poly.pdbx_strand_id
1 'polypeptide(L)'
;MSGINEDLVDERVPRTWFWTVEEVCKWVKDEAGFPQYVDCFEKNNIDGRKLVHMTSANLPKIGVYDWKDVKELARGIRMLLTVHVEDWFRSISLAPRESLGNSLL
;
A
#
# COMPACT_ATOMS: atom_id res chain seq x y z
N MET A 1 -2.78 -23.57 -7.26
CA MET A 1 -3.71 -22.48 -7.63
C MET A 1 -4.53 -22.12 -6.40
N SER A 2 -3.88 -21.56 -5.38
CA SER A 2 -4.52 -21.01 -4.18
C SER A 2 -5.01 -19.62 -4.55
N GLY A 3 -6.30 -19.31 -4.48
CA GLY A 3 -7.08 -19.31 -3.26
C GLY A 3 -7.43 -17.88 -2.82
N ILE A 4 -7.61 -16.96 -3.77
CA ILE A 4 -8.37 -15.75 -3.50
C ILE A 4 -9.84 -16.14 -3.66
N ASN A 5 -10.58 -16.22 -2.55
CA ASN A 5 -12.03 -16.32 -2.61
C ASN A 5 -12.53 -14.98 -3.16
N GLU A 6 -12.82 -14.94 -4.47
CA GLU A 6 -13.37 -13.79 -5.18
C GLU A 6 -14.66 -13.25 -4.53
N ASP A 7 -15.33 -14.09 -3.74
CA ASP A 7 -16.59 -13.81 -3.05
C ASP A 7 -16.46 -12.92 -1.80
N LEU A 8 -15.24 -12.58 -1.35
CA LEU A 8 -14.99 -11.71 -0.18
C LEU A 8 -14.26 -10.40 -0.52
N VAL A 9 -14.21 -10.03 -1.80
CA VAL A 9 -13.60 -8.78 -2.23
C VAL A 9 -14.57 -7.63 -1.93
N ASP A 10 -14.51 -7.07 -0.72
CA ASP A 10 -15.18 -5.80 -0.44
C ASP A 10 -14.59 -4.73 -1.37
N GLU A 11 -15.44 -4.11 -2.19
CA GLU A 11 -15.05 -3.12 -3.20
C GLU A 11 -14.31 -1.91 -2.61
N ARG A 12 -14.44 -1.69 -1.29
CA ARG A 12 -13.74 -0.63 -0.55
C ARG A 12 -12.28 -0.99 -0.23
N VAL A 13 -11.91 -2.27 -0.32
CA VAL A 13 -10.57 -2.73 0.03
C VAL A 13 -9.73 -2.85 -1.24
N PRO A 14 -8.56 -2.18 -1.32
CA PRO A 14 -7.66 -2.34 -2.46
C PRO A 14 -7.31 -3.82 -2.67
N ARG A 15 -7.29 -4.27 -3.93
CA ARG A 15 -6.95 -5.66 -4.29
C ARG A 15 -5.61 -6.13 -3.69
N THR A 16 -4.75 -5.16 -3.41
CA THR A 16 -3.40 -5.34 -2.89
C THR A 16 -3.39 -5.80 -1.44
N TRP A 17 -4.51 -5.66 -0.74
CA TRP A 17 -4.72 -6.22 0.59
C TRP A 17 -4.61 -7.75 0.61
N PHE A 18 -5.04 -8.41 -0.47
CA PHE A 18 -5.07 -9.86 -0.60
C PHE A 18 -3.78 -10.45 -1.18
N TRP A 19 -2.79 -9.61 -1.49
CA TRP A 19 -1.54 -10.07 -2.08
C TRP A 19 -0.72 -10.89 -1.10
N THR A 20 -0.22 -12.01 -1.61
CA THR A 20 0.80 -12.83 -0.99
C THR A 20 2.18 -12.16 -1.09
N VAL A 21 3.15 -12.63 -0.31
CA VAL A 21 4.54 -12.13 -0.35
C VAL A 21 5.12 -12.27 -1.77
N GLU A 22 4.80 -13.36 -2.48
CA GLU A 22 5.24 -13.60 -3.86
C GLU A 22 4.67 -12.56 -4.84
N GLU A 23 3.39 -12.22 -4.71
CA GLU A 23 2.75 -11.19 -5.53
C GLU A 23 3.33 -9.80 -5.26
N VAL A 24 3.61 -9.48 -4.00
CA VAL A 24 4.32 -8.24 -3.61
C VAL A 24 5.72 -8.21 -4.25
N CYS A 25 6.46 -9.32 -4.19
CA CYS A 25 7.78 -9.43 -4.80
C CYS A 25 7.73 -9.24 -6.31
N LYS A 26 6.74 -9.83 -6.98
CA LYS A 26 6.49 -9.65 -8.41
C LYS A 26 6.20 -8.19 -8.75
N TRP A 27 5.36 -7.52 -7.96
CA TRP A 27 5.09 -6.09 -8.13
C TRP A 27 6.35 -5.23 -7.95
N VAL A 28 7.16 -5.47 -6.92
CA VAL A 28 8.43 -4.72 -6.70
C VAL A 28 9.38 -4.88 -7.90
N LYS A 29 9.42 -6.08 -8.49
CA LYS A 29 10.27 -6.38 -9.63
C LYS A 29 9.76 -5.75 -10.94
N ASP A 30 8.50 -6.01 -11.28
CA ASP A 30 7.94 -5.74 -12.61
C ASP A 30 7.37 -4.31 -12.70
N GLU A 31 6.70 -3.83 -11.65
CA GLU A 31 5.96 -2.56 -11.65
C GLU A 31 6.77 -1.43 -10.99
N ALA A 32 7.40 -1.70 -9.85
CA ALA A 32 8.26 -0.72 -9.20
C ALA A 32 9.65 -0.64 -9.86
N GLY A 33 10.08 -1.69 -10.57
CA GLY A 33 11.35 -1.71 -11.30
C GLY A 33 12.59 -1.82 -10.42
N PHE A 34 12.44 -2.36 -9.20
CA PHE A 34 13.54 -2.50 -8.25
C PHE A 34 13.82 -3.98 -7.90
N PRO A 35 14.37 -4.78 -8.84
CA PRO A 35 14.66 -6.19 -8.61
C PRO A 35 15.62 -6.42 -7.42
N GLN A 36 16.50 -5.46 -7.12
CA GLN A 36 17.46 -5.54 -6.02
C GLN A 36 16.82 -5.55 -4.63
N TYR A 37 15.58 -5.05 -4.49
CA TYR A 37 14.89 -5.00 -3.21
C TYR A 37 13.93 -6.17 -3.02
N VAL A 38 13.74 -7.05 -4.01
CA VAL A 38 12.86 -8.21 -3.90
C VAL A 38 13.24 -9.09 -2.70
N ASP A 39 14.52 -9.42 -2.56
CA ASP A 39 15.04 -10.18 -1.42
C ASP A 39 14.76 -9.51 -0.06
N CYS A 40 14.76 -8.17 -0.02
CA CYS A 40 14.46 -7.43 1.19
C CYS A 40 12.98 -7.60 1.57
N PHE A 41 12.07 -7.55 0.59
CA PHE A 41 10.64 -7.73 0.84
C PHE A 41 10.30 -9.18 1.21
N GLU A 42 10.97 -10.14 0.58
CA GLU A 42 10.83 -11.57 0.88
C GLU A 42 11.33 -11.90 2.29
N LYS A 43 12.55 -11.49 2.66
CA LYS A 43 13.12 -11.74 4.00
C LYS A 43 12.30 -11.13 5.13
N ASN A 44 11.68 -9.98 4.88
CA ASN A 44 10.84 -9.30 5.87
C ASN A 44 9.37 -9.80 5.87
N ASN A 45 9.04 -10.77 5.02
CA ASN A 45 7.69 -11.34 4.86
C ASN A 45 6.63 -10.22 4.72
N ILE A 46 6.88 -9.30 3.79
CA ILE A 46 5.94 -8.21 3.49
C ILE A 46 4.80 -8.77 2.65
N ASP A 47 3.64 -8.96 3.28
CA ASP A 47 2.40 -9.31 2.61
C ASP A 47 1.66 -8.05 2.13
N GLY A 48 0.58 -8.25 1.38
CA GLY A 48 -0.28 -7.17 0.89
C GLY A 48 -0.82 -6.26 2.00
N ARG A 49 -1.13 -6.83 3.16
CA ARG A 49 -1.61 -6.08 4.34
C ARG A 49 -0.52 -5.18 4.91
N LYS A 50 0.70 -5.68 5.10
CA LYS A 50 1.85 -4.88 5.51
C LYS A 50 2.19 -3.82 4.46
N LEU A 51 2.05 -4.14 3.17
CA LEU A 51 2.29 -3.20 2.08
C LEU A 51 1.34 -1.99 2.15
N VAL A 52 0.06 -2.22 2.45
CA VAL A 52 -0.94 -1.15 2.63
C VAL A 52 -0.59 -0.22 3.80
N HIS A 53 -0.04 -0.76 4.89
CA HIS A 53 0.42 0.01 6.04
C HIS A 53 1.85 0.59 5.90
N MET A 54 2.54 0.28 4.80
CA MET A 54 3.93 0.68 4.62
C MET A 54 4.00 2.16 4.24
N THR A 55 4.71 2.93 5.07
CA THR A 55 5.05 4.32 4.81
C THR A 55 6.53 4.49 4.50
N SER A 56 6.92 5.67 4.01
CA SER A 56 8.30 6.04 3.69
C SER A 56 9.28 5.81 4.86
N ALA A 57 8.79 5.91 6.10
CA ALA A 57 9.58 5.70 7.31
C ALA A 57 9.89 4.22 7.60
N ASN A 58 9.14 3.29 6.99
CA ASN A 58 9.33 1.85 7.19
C ASN A 58 10.29 1.25 6.15
N LEU A 59 10.45 1.90 4.99
CA LEU A 59 11.34 1.44 3.91
C LEU A 59 12.83 1.34 4.33
N PRO A 60 13.39 2.25 5.13
CA PRO A 60 14.74 2.09 5.68
C PRO A 60 14.88 0.91 6.64
N LYS A 61 13.80 0.51 7.32
CA LYS A 61 13.84 -0.61 8.28
C LYS A 61 13.90 -1.97 7.59
N ILE A 62 13.39 -2.07 6.35
CA ILE A 62 13.42 -3.30 5.56
C ILE A 62 14.72 -3.43 4.73
N GLY A 63 15.56 -2.40 4.69
CA GLY A 63 16.84 -2.41 3.97
C GLY A 63 16.91 -1.49 2.74
N VAL A 64 15.91 -0.61 2.52
CA VAL A 64 15.95 0.40 1.45
C VAL A 64 16.47 1.72 2.02
N TYR A 65 17.76 1.98 1.86
CA TYR A 65 18.42 3.16 2.43
C TYR A 65 18.49 4.36 1.48
N ASP A 66 18.42 4.15 0.16
CA ASP A 66 18.48 5.26 -0.81
C ASP A 66 17.17 6.05 -0.81
N TRP A 67 17.25 7.35 -0.54
CA TRP A 67 16.10 8.23 -0.48
C TRP A 67 15.34 8.32 -1.81
N LYS A 68 16.01 8.15 -2.96
CA LYS A 68 15.38 8.15 -4.28
C LYS A 68 14.50 6.91 -4.43
N ASP A 69 15.02 5.76 -4.03
CA ASP A 69 14.32 4.49 -4.10
C ASP A 69 13.15 4.47 -3.11
N VAL A 70 13.36 5.00 -1.90
CA VAL A 70 12.29 5.19 -0.90
C VAL A 70 11.16 6.04 -1.48
N LYS A 71 11.49 7.15 -2.16
CA LYS A 71 10.51 8.05 -2.76
C LYS A 71 9.73 7.36 -3.88
N GLU A 72 10.41 6.61 -4.74
CA GLU A 72 9.80 5.95 -5.89
C GLU A 72 8.92 4.77 -5.48
N LEU A 73 9.38 3.95 -4.52
CA LEU A 73 8.57 2.89 -3.92
C LEU A 73 7.35 3.45 -3.20
N ALA A 74 7.51 4.52 -2.41
CA ALA A 74 6.38 5.17 -1.75
C ALA A 74 5.37 5.74 -2.75
N ARG A 75 5.84 6.26 -3.90
CA ARG A 75 4.98 6.71 -5.00
C ARG A 75 4.22 5.53 -5.61
N GLY A 76 4.90 4.42 -5.88
CA GLY A 76 4.31 3.19 -6.39
C GLY A 76 3.21 2.65 -5.48
N ILE A 77 3.48 2.57 -4.17
CA ILE A 77 2.49 2.12 -3.16
C ILE A 77 1.25 3.04 -3.16
N ARG A 78 1.44 4.37 -3.26
CA ARG A 78 0.30 5.31 -3.30
C ARG A 78 -0.55 5.15 -4.56
N MET A 79 0.08 4.96 -5.72
CA MET A 79 -0.63 4.67 -6.97
C MET A 79 -1.40 3.36 -6.88
N LEU A 80 -0.78 2.34 -6.29
CA LEU A 80 -1.35 1.01 -6.13
C LEU A 80 -2.61 1.01 -5.26
N LEU A 81 -2.62 1.80 -4.19
CA LEU A 81 -3.76 1.89 -3.28
C LEU A 81 -4.86 2.83 -3.79
N THR A 82 -4.65 3.50 -4.93
CA THR A 82 -5.52 4.58 -5.44
C THR A 82 -5.86 5.59 -4.35
N VAL A 83 -4.99 5.73 -3.35
CA VAL A 83 -5.17 6.67 -2.25
C VAL A 83 -4.97 8.02 -2.91
N HIS A 84 -6.07 8.72 -3.13
CA HIS A 84 -6.04 10.15 -3.43
C HIS A 84 -5.02 10.76 -2.49
N VAL A 85 -3.93 11.29 -3.05
CA VAL A 85 -2.95 12.11 -2.33
C VAL A 85 -3.77 12.98 -1.42
N GLU A 86 -3.55 12.90 -0.10
CA GLU A 86 -4.33 13.68 0.86
C GLU A 86 -4.40 15.10 0.31
N ASP A 87 -5.60 15.48 -0.15
CA ASP A 87 -5.85 16.78 -0.73
C ASP A 87 -5.72 17.74 0.45
N TRP A 88 -4.50 18.16 0.77
CA TRP A 88 -4.25 19.11 1.83
C TRP A 88 -4.87 20.48 1.51
N PHE A 89 -5.21 20.69 0.24
CA PHE A 89 -6.04 21.77 -0.26
C PHE A 89 -7.56 21.52 -0.13
N ARG A 90 -7.97 20.36 0.38
CA ARG A 90 -9.39 20.08 0.66
C ARG A 90 -9.87 21.13 1.63
N SER A 91 -10.72 22.02 1.13
CA SER A 91 -11.25 23.11 1.93
C SER A 91 -11.87 22.56 3.21
N ILE A 92 -11.56 23.18 4.35
CA ILE A 92 -12.20 22.91 5.64
C ILE A 92 -13.72 23.14 5.58
N SER A 93 -14.19 23.86 4.56
CA SER A 93 -15.61 24.08 4.29
C SER A 93 -16.31 22.86 3.69
N LEU A 94 -15.58 21.86 3.19
CA LEU A 94 -16.17 20.61 2.72
C LEU A 94 -16.50 19.71 3.91
N ALA A 95 -17.66 19.05 3.86
CA ALA A 95 -18.14 18.15 4.91
C ALA A 95 -17.04 17.17 5.37
N PRO A 96 -16.96 16.79 6.65
CA PRO A 96 -15.98 15.83 7.13
C PRO A 96 -15.94 14.56 6.25
N ARG A 97 -14.73 14.06 5.99
CA ARG A 97 -14.52 12.90 5.10
C ARG A 97 -15.13 11.62 5.68
N GLU A 98 -15.20 11.57 7.00
CA GLU A 98 -15.91 10.56 7.78
C GLU A 98 -17.36 11.03 7.99
N SER A 99 -18.34 10.17 7.67
CA SER A 99 -19.66 10.32 8.30
C SER A 99 -19.41 10.06 9.77
N LEU A 100 -19.34 11.11 10.59
CA LEU A 100 -19.23 10.99 12.04
C LEU A 100 -20.33 10.02 12.46
N GLY A 101 -19.91 8.80 12.81
CA GLY A 101 -20.75 7.73 13.30
C GLY A 101 -21.27 8.05 14.68
N ASN A 102 -22.06 9.12 14.78
CA ASN A 102 -22.96 9.39 15.88
C ASN A 102 -24.36 9.16 15.35
N SER A 103 -24.71 7.88 15.23
CA SER A 103 -26.10 7.48 15.27
C SER A 103 -26.72 8.07 16.53
N LEU A 104 -27.68 8.97 16.32
CA LEU A 104 -28.87 9.22 17.14
C LEU A 104 -28.65 9.16 18.67
N LEU A 105 -28.56 10.33 19.29
CA LEU A 105 -29.22 10.59 20.57
C LEU A 105 -30.25 11.71 20.36
#